data_AF-A0A561R8F8-F1
#
_entry.id   AF-A0A561R8F8-F1
#
_cell.length_a   1.000
_cell.length_b   1.000
_cell.length_c   1.000
_cell.angle_alpha   90.00
_cell.angle_beta   90.00
_cell.angle_gamma   90.00
#
_symmetry.space_group_name_H-M   'P 1'
#
loop_
_entity.id
_entity.type
_entity.pdbx_description
1 polymer ?
#
loop_
_entity_poly.entity_id
_entity_poly.type
_entity_poly.pdbx_seq_one_letter_code
_entity_poly.pdbx_strand_id
1 'polypeptide(L)'
;MILPSDDAFLIVLYLVDVEHRDLYPDRPPAPLKRYTEGSICLISLDQGATIAICGRFEAILFHFPRRHLTEPAEKAGEPLVKELAVCRGVKDQTIADLGAALLPILHAPSGGVDRQALPYICLAFSAHIAHRYGRPYHPH
;
A
#
# COMPACT_ATOMS: atom_id res chain seq x y z
N MET A 1 12.16 9.21 5.95
CA MET A 1 12.04 8.48 4.68
C MET A 1 11.46 9.43 3.65
N ILE A 2 12.08 9.53 2.47
CA ILE A 2 11.63 10.34 1.34
C ILE A 2 11.28 9.38 0.21
N LEU A 3 10.08 9.54 -0.34
CA LEU A 3 9.54 8.77 -1.46
C LEU A 3 9.39 9.73 -2.64
N PRO A 4 9.97 9.42 -3.81
CA PRO A 4 9.83 10.27 -4.98
C PRO A 4 8.38 10.31 -5.48
N SER A 5 8.07 11.33 -6.28
CA SER A 5 6.80 11.36 -7.01
C SER A 5 6.74 10.24 -8.04
N ASP A 6 5.59 9.58 -8.15
CA ASP A 6 5.35 8.47 -9.08
C ASP A 6 3.85 8.32 -9.39
N ASP A 7 3.51 7.79 -10.57
CA ASP A 7 2.13 7.48 -10.97
C ASP A 7 1.68 6.15 -10.35
N ALA A 8 1.60 6.15 -9.02
CA ALA A 8 1.38 4.97 -8.23
C ALA A 8 0.75 5.30 -6.87
N PHE A 9 0.24 4.25 -6.24
CA PHE A 9 -0.06 4.23 -4.82
C PHE A 9 1.00 3.45 -4.07
N LEU A 10 1.25 3.84 -2.83
CA LEU A 10 2.04 3.07 -1.89
C LEU A 10 1.14 2.59 -0.75
N ILE A 11 1.16 1.27 -0.51
CA ILE A 11 0.56 0.67 0.66
C ILE A 11 1.69 0.27 1.60
N VAL A 12 1.64 0.74 2.84
CA VAL A 12 2.58 0.40 3.90
C VAL A 12 1.84 -0.47 4.91
N LEU A 13 2.20 -1.74 5.02
CA LEU A 13 1.73 -2.64 6.07
C LEU A 13 2.76 -2.65 7.20
N TYR A 14 2.38 -2.19 8.40
CA TYR A 14 3.29 -2.19 9.55
C TYR A 14 3.38 -3.57 10.19
N LEU A 15 4.60 -4.07 10.38
CA LEU A 15 4.89 -5.35 11.02
C LEU A 15 5.19 -5.23 12.52
N VAL A 16 5.31 -3.99 13.00
CA VAL A 16 5.43 -3.61 14.41
C VAL A 16 4.66 -2.32 14.63
N ASP A 17 4.41 -1.95 15.89
CA ASP A 17 3.92 -0.60 16.19
C ASP A 17 4.96 0.46 15.77
N VAL A 18 4.53 1.43 14.96
CA VAL A 18 5.40 2.49 14.42
C VAL A 18 4.84 3.85 14.79
N GLU A 19 5.71 4.74 15.27
CA GLU A 19 5.38 6.16 15.42
C GLU A 19 5.96 6.96 14.26
N HIS A 20 5.10 7.60 13.47
CA HIS A 20 5.57 8.50 12.42
C HIS A 20 4.60 9.64 12.16
N ARG A 21 5.11 10.66 11.44
CA ARG A 21 4.32 11.80 10.96
C ARG A 21 4.64 12.10 9.51
N ASP A 22 3.66 12.60 8.79
CA ASP A 22 3.86 13.15 7.46
C ASP A 22 4.58 14.51 7.56
N LEU A 23 5.57 14.70 6.70
CA LEU A 23 6.24 15.97 6.47
C LEU A 23 5.77 16.54 5.15
N TYR A 24 5.55 17.85 5.14
CA TYR A 24 5.10 18.57 3.96
C TYR A 24 6.09 19.69 3.65
N PRO A 25 6.36 19.98 2.38
CA PRO A 25 7.27 21.07 2.02
C PRO A 25 6.71 22.44 2.41
N ASP A 26 5.40 22.64 2.26
CA ASP A 26 4.77 23.97 2.33
C ASP A 26 3.91 24.19 3.58
N ARG A 27 3.90 23.24 4.53
CA ARG A 27 3.12 23.37 5.76
C ARG A 27 3.77 22.65 6.94
N PRO A 28 3.38 22.99 8.19
CA PRO A 28 3.91 22.32 9.36
C PRO A 28 3.72 20.79 9.30
N PRO A 29 4.63 20.00 9.90
CA PRO A 29 4.49 18.56 10.02
C PRO A 29 3.13 18.16 10.59
N ALA A 30 2.59 17.02 10.12
CA ALA A 30 1.44 16.42 10.78
C ALA A 30 1.78 16.06 12.25
N PRO A 31 0.77 15.91 13.13
CA PRO A 31 0.99 15.35 14.45
C PRO A 31 1.69 13.99 14.38
N LEU A 32 2.56 13.70 15.34
CA LEU A 32 3.11 12.36 15.53
C LEU A 32 1.98 11.41 15.88
N LYS A 33 1.89 10.28 15.17
CA LYS A 33 0.87 9.26 15.39
C LYS A 33 1.51 7.90 15.54
N ARG A 34 0.94 7.08 16.42
CA ARG A 34 1.22 5.66 16.51
C ARG A 34 0.31 4.89 15.56
N TYR A 35 0.91 4.05 14.73
CA TYR A 35 0.26 3.10 13.84
C TYR A 35 0.52 1.71 14.39
N THR A 36 -0.54 0.94 14.62
CA THR A 36 -0.39 -0.38 15.25
C THR A 36 0.12 -1.41 14.25
N GLU A 37 0.78 -2.45 14.74
CA GLU A 37 1.06 -3.68 13.99
C GLU A 37 -0.20 -4.17 13.25
N GLY A 38 -0.02 -4.61 12.01
CA GLY A 38 -1.08 -5.07 11.11
C GLY A 38 -1.97 -3.96 10.53
N SER A 39 -1.76 -2.69 10.92
CA SER A 39 -2.43 -1.58 10.26
C SER A 39 -1.74 -1.19 8.95
N ILE A 40 -2.49 -0.50 8.09
CA ILE A 40 -1.99 0.00 6.81
C ILE A 40 -2.06 1.52 6.73
N CYS A 41 -1.14 2.08 5.94
CA CYS A 41 -1.35 3.36 5.27
C CYS A 41 -1.45 3.11 3.76
N LEU A 42 -2.40 3.77 3.10
CA LEU A 42 -2.50 3.82 1.64
C LEU A 42 -2.36 5.28 1.21
N ILE A 43 -1.39 5.58 0.35
CA ILE A 43 -1.17 6.93 -0.17
C ILE A 43 -1.03 6.94 -1.67
N SER A 44 -1.40 8.07 -2.27
CA SER A 44 -0.94 8.44 -3.60
C SER A 44 0.52 8.91 -3.52
N LEU A 45 1.31 8.55 -4.53
CA LEU A 45 2.65 9.07 -4.76
C LEU A 45 2.70 10.16 -5.82
N ASP A 46 1.57 10.72 -6.28
CA ASP A 46 1.56 11.70 -7.38
C ASP A 46 2.47 12.92 -7.11
N GLN A 47 2.60 13.31 -5.84
CA GLN A 47 3.46 14.42 -5.38
C GLN A 47 4.65 13.93 -4.53
N GLY A 48 4.90 12.62 -4.53
CA GLY A 48 5.81 11.97 -3.59
C GLY A 48 5.29 12.02 -2.15
N ALA A 49 6.11 11.55 -1.22
CA ALA A 49 5.77 11.62 0.19
C ALA A 49 7.03 11.66 1.06
N THR A 50 6.96 12.42 2.16
CA THR A 50 8.03 12.43 3.17
C THR A 50 7.43 12.10 4.52
N ILE A 51 8.07 11.16 5.25
CA ILE A 51 7.69 10.84 6.62
C ILE A 51 8.90 10.89 7.56
N ALA A 52 8.67 11.37 8.78
CA ALA A 52 9.61 11.24 9.88
C ALA A 52 9.15 10.10 10.80
N ILE A 53 10.00 9.10 10.96
CA ILE A 53 9.76 7.92 11.80
C ILE A 53 10.52 8.08 13.11
N CYS A 54 9.90 7.69 14.22
CA CYS A 54 10.52 7.64 15.54
C CYS A 54 10.65 6.18 15.98
N GLY A 55 11.88 5.76 16.29
CA GLY A 55 12.14 4.40 16.78
C GLY A 55 12.20 3.33 15.67
N ARG A 56 11.72 2.13 15.99
CA ARG A 56 11.80 0.95 15.12
C ARG A 56 10.82 1.06 13.96
N PHE A 57 11.24 0.60 12.79
CA PHE A 57 10.42 0.58 11.59
C PHE A 57 10.57 -0.75 10.87
N GLU A 58 9.50 -1.53 10.86
CA GLU A 58 9.39 -2.76 10.08
C GLU A 58 8.06 -2.75 9.36
N ALA A 59 8.11 -2.86 8.04
CA ALA A 59 6.93 -2.77 7.19
C ALA A 59 7.16 -3.50 5.85
N ILE A 60 6.07 -3.97 5.24
CA ILE A 60 6.04 -4.34 3.83
C ILE A 60 5.50 -3.15 3.05
N LEU A 61 6.23 -2.75 2.00
CA LEU A 61 5.86 -1.67 1.11
C LEU A 61 5.39 -2.27 -0.22
N PHE A 62 4.11 -2.11 -0.52
CA PHE A 62 3.53 -2.48 -1.80
C PHE A 62 3.47 -1.24 -2.69
N HIS A 63 4.29 -1.25 -3.73
CA HIS A 63 4.20 -0.26 -4.81
C HIS A 63 3.12 -0.73 -5.80
N PHE A 64 2.11 0.11 -6.02
CA PHE A 64 0.96 -0.21 -6.84
C PHE A 64 0.81 0.83 -7.97
N PRO A 65 1.41 0.59 -9.15
CA PRO A 65 1.25 1.45 -10.31
C PRO A 65 -0.21 1.67 -10.68
N ARG A 66 -0.60 2.92 -10.96
CA ARG A 66 -2.00 3.28 -11.24
C ARG A 66 -2.58 2.54 -12.44
N ARG A 67 -1.75 2.21 -13.43
CA ARG A 67 -2.11 1.36 -14.59
C ARG A 67 -2.75 0.02 -14.22
N HIS A 68 -2.46 -0.54 -13.05
CA HIS A 68 -3.06 -1.81 -12.61
C HIS A 68 -4.51 -1.67 -12.12
N LEU A 69 -5.03 -0.45 -11.93
CA LEU A 69 -6.46 -0.22 -11.66
C LEU A 69 -7.33 -0.33 -12.91
N THR A 70 -6.76 -0.03 -14.09
CA THR A 70 -7.52 0.03 -15.35
C THR A 70 -7.53 -1.32 -16.09
N GLU A 71 -6.49 -2.14 -15.92
CA GLU A 71 -6.39 -3.48 -16.53
C GLU A 71 -7.58 -4.43 -16.24
N PRO A 72 -8.19 -4.45 -15.03
CA PRO A 72 -9.34 -5.30 -14.74
C PRO A 72 -10.66 -4.81 -15.34
N ALA A 73 -10.88 -3.49 -15.40
CA ALA A 73 -12.15 -2.89 -15.83
C ALA A 73 -12.39 -3.06 -17.35
N GLU A 74 -11.32 -2.98 -18.16
CA GLU A 74 -11.40 -3.19 -19.61
C GLU A 74 -11.88 -4.59 -20.00
N LYS A 75 -11.64 -5.60 -19.16
CA LYS A 75 -12.00 -7.00 -19.42
C LYS A 75 -13.37 -7.41 -18.90
N ALA A 76 -13.89 -6.70 -17.89
CA ALA A 76 -15.08 -7.13 -17.13
C ALA A 76 -16.32 -6.24 -17.35
N GLY A 77 -16.21 -5.09 -18.02
CA GLY A 77 -17.34 -4.15 -18.16
C GLY A 77 -17.76 -3.48 -16.85
N GLU A 78 -16.92 -3.58 -15.82
CA GLU A 78 -17.10 -2.98 -14.51
C GLU A 78 -16.77 -1.47 -14.54
N PRO A 79 -17.30 -0.66 -13.59
CA PRO A 79 -16.96 0.76 -13.49
C PRO A 79 -15.45 0.96 -13.39
N LEU A 80 -14.91 1.84 -14.24
CA LEU A 80 -13.48 2.14 -14.30
C LEU A 80 -13.03 2.76 -12.97
N VAL A 81 -12.24 2.01 -12.19
CA VAL A 81 -11.57 2.54 -11.00
C VAL A 81 -10.30 3.25 -11.46
N LYS A 82 -10.22 4.56 -11.24
CA LYS A 82 -9.00 5.37 -11.54
C LYS A 82 -8.27 5.85 -10.29
N GLU A 83 -8.93 5.78 -9.14
CA GLU A 83 -8.46 6.32 -7.88
C GLU A 83 -8.68 5.33 -6.74
N LEU A 84 -7.78 5.38 -5.77
CA LEU A 84 -7.92 4.68 -4.50
C LEU A 84 -8.18 5.67 -3.37
N ALA A 85 -9.05 5.30 -2.44
CA ALA A 85 -9.25 6.01 -1.20
C ALA A 85 -8.00 5.90 -0.31
N VAL A 86 -7.23 6.98 -0.22
CA VAL A 86 -6.08 7.09 0.68
C VAL A 86 -6.51 7.00 2.14
N CYS A 87 -5.68 6.36 2.97
CA CYS A 87 -5.97 6.14 4.39
C CYS A 87 -4.69 6.08 5.23
N ARG A 88 -4.85 6.24 6.54
CA ARG A 88 -3.76 6.20 7.52
C ARG A 88 -4.16 5.36 8.72
N GLY A 89 -3.36 4.34 9.06
CA GLY A 89 -3.55 3.53 10.26
C GLY A 89 -4.82 2.69 10.31
N VAL A 90 -5.35 2.30 9.15
CA VAL A 90 -6.56 1.48 9.09
C VAL A 90 -6.18 0.01 9.27
N LYS A 91 -6.95 -0.75 10.04
CA LYS A 91 -6.78 -2.21 10.11
C LYS A 91 -7.44 -2.85 8.89
N ASP A 92 -6.66 -3.64 8.17
CA ASP A 92 -7.13 -4.42 7.02
C ASP A 92 -6.58 -5.85 7.13
N GLN A 93 -7.43 -6.76 7.62
CA GLN A 93 -7.02 -8.13 7.91
C GLN A 93 -6.58 -8.86 6.64
N THR A 94 -7.23 -8.61 5.50
CA THR A 94 -6.86 -9.26 4.23
C THR A 94 -5.46 -8.86 3.79
N ILE A 95 -5.11 -7.57 3.88
CA ILE A 95 -3.75 -7.12 3.56
C ILE A 95 -2.74 -7.66 4.58
N ALA A 96 -3.10 -7.72 5.87
CA ALA A 96 -2.24 -8.31 6.89
C ALA A 96 -1.94 -9.79 6.63
N ASP A 97 -2.96 -10.59 6.29
CA ASP A 97 -2.83 -12.02 6.00
C ASP A 97 -1.99 -12.25 4.73
N LEU A 98 -2.21 -11.46 3.67
CA LEU A 98 -1.41 -11.49 2.45
C LEU A 98 0.06 -11.09 2.74
N GLY A 99 0.28 -10.09 3.59
CA GLY A 99 1.60 -9.70 4.05
C GLY A 99 2.32 -10.82 4.80
N ALA A 100 1.62 -11.50 5.71
CA ALA A 100 2.15 -12.64 6.44
C ALA A 100 2.55 -13.79 5.49
N ALA A 101 1.76 -14.04 4.44
CA ALA A 101 2.09 -15.02 3.41
C ALA A 101 3.32 -14.63 2.56
N LEU A 102 3.61 -13.33 2.43
CA LEU A 102 4.80 -12.82 1.72
C LEU A 102 6.07 -12.87 2.56
N LEU A 103 5.98 -12.75 3.89
CA LEU A 103 7.16 -12.68 4.76
C LEU A 103 8.16 -13.83 4.53
N PRO A 104 7.76 -15.11 4.44
CA PRO A 104 8.70 -16.19 4.15
C PRO A 104 9.40 -16.02 2.80
N ILE A 105 8.70 -15.51 1.78
CA ILE A 105 9.23 -15.28 0.43
C ILE A 105 10.24 -14.13 0.43
N LEU A 106 9.96 -13.07 1.20
CA LEU A 106 10.81 -11.88 1.31
C LEU A 106 12.07 -12.13 2.15
N HIS A 107 11.97 -12.97 3.18
CA HIS A 107 13.11 -13.34 4.04
C HIS A 107 13.95 -14.50 3.48
N ALA A 108 13.47 -15.19 2.45
CA ALA A 108 14.19 -16.29 1.84
C ALA A 108 15.50 -15.82 1.17
N PRO A 109 16.65 -16.48 1.46
CA PRO A 109 17.83 -16.35 0.63
C PRO A 109 17.50 -16.70 -0.82
N SER A 110 18.09 -15.99 -1.78
CA SER A 110 17.89 -16.22 -3.20
C SER A 110 18.08 -17.70 -3.56
N GLY A 111 16.98 -18.40 -3.87
CA GLY A 111 16.98 -19.82 -4.27
C GLY A 111 16.37 -20.82 -3.29
N GLY A 112 15.97 -20.41 -2.07
CA GLY A 112 15.49 -21.34 -1.03
C GLY A 112 13.97 -21.52 -0.89
N VAL A 113 13.15 -20.65 -1.49
CA VAL A 113 11.68 -20.68 -1.34
C VAL A 113 10.98 -20.73 -2.68
N ASP A 114 10.00 -21.63 -2.79
CA ASP A 114 9.09 -21.71 -3.93
C ASP A 114 8.25 -20.44 -4.04
N ARG A 115 8.40 -19.72 -5.16
CA ARG A 115 7.70 -18.47 -5.45
C ARG A 115 6.46 -18.67 -6.31
N GLN A 116 6.01 -19.91 -6.53
CA GLN A 116 4.79 -20.21 -7.29
C GLN A 116 3.53 -19.55 -6.73
N ALA A 117 3.48 -19.29 -5.41
CA ALA A 117 2.35 -18.61 -4.77
C ALA A 117 2.33 -17.09 -5.05
N LEU A 118 3.47 -16.48 -5.40
CA LEU A 118 3.61 -15.02 -5.50
C LEU A 118 2.63 -14.38 -6.50
N PRO A 119 2.43 -14.92 -7.72
CA PRO A 119 1.45 -14.36 -8.65
C PRO A 119 0.02 -14.37 -8.10
N TYR A 120 -0.37 -15.41 -7.35
CA TYR A 120 -1.70 -15.51 -6.76
C TYR A 120 -1.89 -14.55 -5.60
N ILE A 121 -0.85 -14.36 -4.77
CA ILE A 121 -0.86 -13.36 -3.70
C ILE A 121 -0.98 -11.95 -4.29
N CYS A 122 -0.20 -11.63 -5.32
CA CYS A 122 -0.27 -10.35 -6.02
C CYS A 122 -1.66 -10.14 -6.65
N LEU A 123 -2.24 -11.16 -7.27
CA LEU A 123 -3.59 -11.07 -7.84
C LEU A 123 -4.65 -10.81 -6.77
N ALA A 124 -4.61 -11.55 -5.66
CA ALA A 124 -5.51 -11.36 -4.52
C ALA A 124 -5.36 -9.97 -3.91
N PHE A 125 -4.12 -9.49 -3.75
CA PHE A 125 -3.83 -8.14 -3.27
C PHE A 125 -4.42 -7.08 -4.19
N SER A 126 -4.15 -7.16 -5.50
CA SER A 126 -4.67 -6.20 -6.49
C SER A 126 -6.19 -6.17 -6.51
N ALA A 127 -6.84 -7.34 -6.51
CA ALA A 127 -8.29 -7.44 -6.48
C ALA A 127 -8.89 -6.83 -5.20
N HIS A 128 -8.30 -7.13 -4.04
CA HIS A 128 -8.73 -6.56 -2.76
C HIS A 128 -8.57 -5.04 -2.73
N ILE A 129 -7.42 -4.52 -3.16
CA ILE A 129 -7.17 -3.08 -3.19
C ILE A 129 -8.17 -2.36 -4.09
N ALA A 130 -8.36 -2.86 -5.32
CA ALA A 130 -9.30 -2.28 -6.26
C ALA A 130 -10.74 -2.33 -5.74
N HIS A 131 -11.15 -3.45 -5.13
CA HIS A 131 -12.51 -3.60 -4.61
C HIS A 131 -12.77 -2.77 -3.35
N ARG A 132 -11.84 -2.79 -2.38
CA ARG A 132 -12.05 -2.20 -1.06
C ARG A 132 -11.76 -0.70 -1.00
N TYR A 133 -10.81 -0.24 -1.79
CA TYR A 133 -10.34 1.14 -1.80
C TYR A 133 -10.63 1.84 -3.12
N GLY A 134 -11.04 1.12 -4.18
CA GLY A 134 -11.41 1.72 -5.44
C GLY A 134 -12.52 2.75 -5.28
N ARG A 135 -12.33 3.92 -5.88
CA ARG A 135 -13.36 4.94 -6.00
C ARG A 135 -13.99 4.84 -7.39
N PRO A 136 -15.33 4.80 -7.49
CA PRO A 136 -15.99 4.91 -8.78
C PRO A 136 -15.62 6.25 -9.41
N TYR A 137 -15.19 6.20 -10.67
CA TYR A 137 -14.95 7.39 -11.45
C TYR A 137 -16.30 8.03 -11.79
N HIS A 138 -16.57 9.23 -11.26
CA HIS A 138 -17.67 10.07 -11.71
C HIS A 138 -17.10 11.17 -12.62
N PRO A 139 -17.28 11.09 -13.94
CA PRO A 139 -16.95 12.21 -14.81
C PRO A 139 -17.89 13.39 -14.49
N HIS A 140 -17.30 14.56 -14.26
CA HIS A 140 -18.02 15.84 -14.25
C HIS A 140 -18.24 16.33 -15.67
#